data_AF-A0A9J6FNB3-F1
#
_entry.id   AF-A0A9J6FNB3-F1
#
_cell.length_a   1.000
_cell.length_b   1.000
_cell.length_c   1.000
_cell.angle_alpha   90.00
_cell.angle_beta   90.00
_cell.angle_gamma   90.00
#
_symmetry.space_group_name_H-M   'P 1'
#
loop_
_entity.id
_entity.type
_entity.pdbx_description
1 polymer ?
#
loop_
_entity_poly.entity_id
_entity_poly.type
_entity_poly.pdbx_seq_one_letter_code
_entity_poly.pdbx_strand_id
1 'polypeptide(L)'
;MRERRLEGTLYTDTALHQERKRKLVICVVMDNTGSIVTAYTVVTKYAQIIQEAAIAISMATGKAKAIFSDSKIAILNYLRGYVSTTTYNIIRDIKQDVQAKTVLLWTPADSGIPGKEVAHEAS
;
A
#
# COMPACT_ATOMS: atom_id res chain seq x y z
N MET A 1 10.65 21.12 -15.04
CA MET A 1 11.11 20.93 -13.64
C MET A 1 10.07 20.25 -12.72
N ARG A 2 9.01 19.59 -13.24
CA ARG A 2 7.95 18.97 -12.41
C ARG A 2 8.12 17.45 -12.20
N GLU A 3 8.84 16.74 -13.07
CA GLU A 3 8.90 15.25 -13.05
C GLU A 3 9.75 14.65 -11.92
N ARG A 4 10.81 15.31 -11.46
CA ARG A 4 11.64 14.79 -10.34
C ARG A 4 10.91 14.74 -9.00
N ARG A 5 9.76 15.40 -8.86
CA ARG A 5 9.02 15.51 -7.59
C ARG A 5 8.17 14.28 -7.26
N LEU A 6 7.99 13.35 -8.20
CA LEU A 6 7.10 12.20 -8.04
C LEU A 6 7.83 10.84 -8.06
N GLU A 7 9.13 10.83 -8.37
CA GLU A 7 9.94 9.61 -8.42
C GLU A 7 9.97 8.90 -7.05
N GLY A 8 9.51 7.65 -7.02
CA GLY A 8 9.39 6.85 -5.79
C GLY A 8 8.08 7.08 -5.02
N THR A 9 7.11 7.77 -5.61
CA THR A 9 5.75 7.85 -5.08
C THR A 9 4.98 6.59 -5.44
N LEU A 10 4.44 5.91 -4.43
CA LEU A 10 3.63 4.73 -4.60
C LEU A 10 2.18 4.96 -4.13
N TYR A 11 1.26 4.43 -4.91
CA TYR A 11 -0.17 4.40 -4.63
C TYR A 11 -0.58 2.96 -4.39
N THR A 12 -1.47 2.75 -3.43
CA THR A 12 -2.00 1.43 -3.11
C THR A 12 -3.49 1.41 -3.29
N ASP A 13 -4.03 0.39 -3.94
CA ASP A 13 -5.47 0.08 -3.85
C ASP A 13 -5.74 -1.39 -3.58
N THR A 14 -6.96 -1.67 -3.11
CA THR A 14 -7.36 -2.96 -2.58
C THR A 14 -8.75 -3.36 -3.04
N ALA A 15 -8.88 -4.51 -3.69
CA ALA A 15 -10.15 -5.09 -4.12
C ALA A 15 -10.46 -6.40 -3.40
N LEU A 16 -11.71 -6.50 -2.91
CA LEU A 16 -12.20 -7.69 -2.24
C LEU A 16 -12.58 -8.77 -3.27
N HIS A 17 -11.89 -9.90 -3.25
CA HIS A 17 -12.24 -11.09 -4.03
C HIS A 17 -12.82 -12.18 -3.11
N GLN A 18 -14.11 -12.50 -3.27
CA GLN A 18 -14.71 -13.61 -2.53
C GLN A 18 -14.52 -14.93 -3.28
N GLU A 19 -13.68 -15.82 -2.75
CA GLU A 19 -13.61 -17.18 -3.26
C GLU A 19 -14.18 -18.17 -2.23
N ARG A 20 -15.33 -18.77 -2.61
CA ARG A 20 -16.05 -19.92 -2.03
C ARG A 20 -16.32 -19.95 -0.51
N LYS A 21 -15.33 -19.68 0.37
CA LYS A 21 -15.44 -19.55 1.85
C LYS A 21 -14.40 -18.62 2.49
N ARG A 22 -13.48 -18.01 1.72
CA ARG A 22 -12.42 -17.13 2.22
C ARG A 22 -12.56 -15.75 1.57
N LYS A 23 -12.42 -14.68 2.38
CA LYS A 23 -12.27 -13.34 1.83
C LYS A 23 -10.80 -13.16 1.45
N LEU A 24 -10.53 -13.19 0.16
CA LEU A 24 -9.24 -12.86 -0.42
C LEU A 24 -9.28 -11.38 -0.77
N VAL A 25 -8.19 -10.68 -0.57
CA VAL A 25 -8.09 -9.29 -1.01
C VAL A 25 -6.82 -9.15 -1.82
N ILE A 26 -6.98 -8.67 -3.04
CA ILE A 26 -5.87 -8.33 -3.92
C ILE A 26 -5.53 -6.89 -3.61
N CYS A 27 -4.26 -6.61 -3.39
CA CYS A 27 -3.77 -5.26 -3.32
C CYS A 27 -2.75 -5.05 -4.43
N VAL A 28 -2.89 -3.91 -5.09
CA VAL A 28 -2.02 -3.47 -6.18
C VAL A 28 -1.29 -2.23 -5.71
N VAL A 29 0.03 -2.24 -5.88
CA VAL A 29 0.91 -1.09 -5.64
C VAL A 29 1.39 -0.59 -6.99
N MET A 30 1.25 0.70 -7.22
CA MET A 30 1.64 1.32 -8.48
C MET A 30 2.49 2.56 -8.26
N ASP A 31 3.25 2.93 -9.27
CA ASP A 31 4.00 4.18 -9.27
C ASP A 31 3.18 5.35 -9.83
N ASN A 32 3.82 6.51 -9.89
CA ASN A 32 3.24 7.74 -10.42
C ASN A 32 3.04 7.77 -11.94
N THR A 33 3.43 6.71 -12.66
CA THR A 33 3.15 6.53 -14.09
C THR A 33 1.90 5.68 -14.34
N GLY A 34 1.32 5.11 -13.29
CA GLY A 34 0.24 4.12 -13.39
C GLY A 34 0.75 2.70 -13.66
N SER A 35 2.07 2.47 -13.60
CA SER A 35 2.64 1.13 -13.79
C SER A 35 2.51 0.33 -12.49
N ILE A 36 2.05 -0.92 -12.61
CA ILE A 36 2.01 -1.86 -11.48
C ILE A 36 3.45 -2.18 -11.06
N VAL A 37 3.78 -1.82 -9.82
CA VAL A 37 5.08 -2.11 -9.20
C VAL A 37 5.06 -3.50 -8.58
N THR A 38 3.97 -3.85 -7.90
CA THR A 38 3.76 -5.17 -7.33
C THR A 38 2.27 -5.39 -7.00
N ALA A 39 1.87 -6.65 -6.86
CA ALA A 39 0.53 -7.02 -6.41
C ALA A 39 0.63 -8.23 -5.49
N TYR A 40 -0.31 -8.36 -4.55
CA TYR A 40 -0.31 -9.45 -3.58
C TYR A 40 -1.70 -9.77 -3.07
N THR A 41 -1.86 -11.00 -2.58
CA THR A 41 -3.12 -11.50 -2.03
C THR A 41 -3.03 -11.68 -0.53
N VAL A 42 -3.98 -11.11 0.22
CA VAL A 42 -4.14 -11.32 1.66
C VAL A 42 -5.43 -12.06 1.94
N VAL A 43 -5.34 -13.11 2.74
CA VAL A 43 -6.52 -13.82 3.26
C VAL A 43 -7.01 -13.10 4.51
N THR A 44 -7.97 -12.20 4.39
CA THR A 44 -8.58 -11.52 5.53
C THR A 44 -9.92 -10.90 5.19
N LYS A 45 -10.76 -10.70 6.21
CA LYS A 45 -12.02 -9.95 6.10
C LYS A 45 -11.94 -8.51 6.59
N TYR A 46 -10.78 -8.12 7.12
CA TYR A 46 -10.60 -6.84 7.81
C TYR A 46 -9.85 -5.86 6.92
N ALA A 47 -10.55 -4.83 6.44
CA ALA A 47 -10.02 -3.76 5.58
C ALA A 47 -8.70 -3.17 6.11
N GLN A 48 -8.63 -2.95 7.42
CA GLN A 48 -7.44 -2.44 8.10
C GLN A 48 -6.18 -3.31 7.87
N ILE A 49 -6.29 -4.63 7.97
CA ILE A 49 -5.15 -5.55 7.81
C ILE A 49 -4.59 -5.46 6.39
N ILE A 50 -5.47 -5.32 5.40
CA ILE A 50 -5.07 -5.23 3.99
C ILE A 50 -4.30 -3.94 3.75
N GLN A 51 -4.84 -2.83 4.24
CA GLN A 51 -4.23 -1.50 4.10
C GLN A 51 -2.89 -1.43 4.82
N GLU A 52 -2.78 -2.05 6.01
CA GLU A 52 -1.50 -2.15 6.70
C GLU A 52 -0.48 -2.98 5.91
N ALA A 53 -0.91 -4.12 5.35
CA ALA A 53 -0.06 -4.94 4.48
C ALA A 53 0.38 -4.19 3.20
N ALA A 54 -0.44 -3.28 2.68
CA ALA A 54 -0.17 -2.54 1.44
C ALA A 54 0.99 -1.57 1.62
N ILE A 55 0.97 -0.88 2.76
CA ILE A 55 2.06 -0.01 3.20
C ILE A 55 3.33 -0.85 3.40
N ALA A 56 3.26 -2.02 4.05
CA ALA A 56 4.42 -2.88 4.26
C ALA A 56 5.06 -3.32 2.94
N ILE A 57 4.24 -3.74 1.98
CA ILE A 57 4.73 -4.24 0.69
C ILE A 57 5.28 -3.10 -0.17
N SER A 58 4.65 -1.92 -0.09
CA SER A 58 5.20 -0.71 -0.71
C SER A 58 6.59 -0.39 -0.17
N MET A 59 6.81 -0.48 1.15
CA MET A 59 8.15 -0.33 1.74
C MET A 59 9.11 -1.44 1.30
N ALA A 60 8.63 -2.68 1.19
CA ALA A 60 9.39 -3.85 0.75
C ALA A 60 9.86 -3.78 -0.71
N THR A 61 9.41 -2.78 -1.49
CA THR A 61 9.95 -2.53 -2.84
C THR A 61 11.33 -1.88 -2.80
N GLY A 62 11.72 -1.26 -1.68
CA GLY A 62 12.93 -0.45 -1.56
C GLY A 62 12.92 0.84 -2.39
N LYS A 63 11.83 1.14 -3.09
CA LYS A 63 11.69 2.30 -4.00
C LYS A 63 10.80 3.40 -3.44
N ALA A 64 10.07 3.13 -2.35
CA ALA A 64 9.08 4.02 -1.79
C ALA A 64 9.72 5.21 -1.06
N LYS A 65 9.60 6.40 -1.65
CA LYS A 65 9.87 7.69 -0.98
C LYS A 65 8.60 8.28 -0.35
N ALA A 66 7.45 8.06 -0.98
CA ALA A 66 6.14 8.45 -0.45
C ALA A 66 5.11 7.34 -0.70
N ILE A 67 4.27 7.04 0.29
CA ILE A 67 3.16 6.10 0.18
C ILE A 67 1.87 6.83 0.50
N PHE A 68 0.91 6.75 -0.42
CA PHE A 68 -0.42 7.32 -0.23
C PHE A 68 -1.43 6.21 0.12
N SER A 69 -2.12 6.36 1.25
CA SER A 69 -3.19 5.45 1.69
C SER A 69 -4.41 6.25 2.13
N ASP A 70 -5.60 5.70 1.92
CA ASP A 70 -6.85 6.27 2.44
C ASP A 70 -7.27 5.76 3.81
N SER A 71 -6.59 4.74 4.32
CA SER A 71 -6.86 4.19 5.63
C SER A 71 -6.14 4.99 6.71
N LYS A 72 -6.85 5.98 7.28
CA LYS A 72 -6.36 6.70 8.48
C LYS A 72 -5.95 5.75 9.61
N ILE A 73 -6.71 4.66 9.78
CA ILE A 73 -6.46 3.68 10.84
C ILE A 73 -5.12 2.96 10.58
N ALA A 74 -4.86 2.51 9.35
CA ALA A 74 -3.60 1.86 9.02
C ALA A 74 -2.41 2.80 9.24
N ILE A 75 -2.53 4.06 8.82
CA ILE A 75 -1.48 5.08 9.03
C ILE A 75 -1.20 5.28 10.52
N LEU A 76 -2.24 5.47 11.35
CA LEU A 76 -2.07 5.65 12.78
C LEU A 76 -1.42 4.44 13.46
N ASN A 77 -1.77 3.25 13.02
CA ASN A 77 -1.20 2.00 13.54
C ASN A 77 0.30 1.88 13.24
N TYR A 78 0.73 2.24 12.03
CA TYR A 78 2.15 2.37 11.71
C TYR A 78 2.85 3.38 12.59
N LEU A 79 2.27 4.59 12.73
CA LEU A 79 2.86 5.65 13.56
C LEU A 79 2.98 5.26 15.04
N ARG A 80 2.09 4.38 15.53
CA ARG A 80 2.14 3.86 16.91
C ARG A 80 3.01 2.62 17.05
N GLY A 81 3.49 2.01 15.97
CA GLY A 81 4.19 0.72 15.99
C GLY A 81 3.29 -0.49 16.25
N TYR A 82 1.97 -0.36 16.06
CA TYR A 82 0.98 -1.43 16.32
C TYR A 82 0.34 -1.91 15.03
N VAL A 83 1.03 -2.76 14.28
CA VAL A 83 0.51 -3.38 13.06
C VAL A 83 0.00 -4.80 13.32
N SER A 84 -0.86 -5.30 12.42
CA SER A 84 -1.35 -6.68 12.47
C SER A 84 -0.20 -7.69 12.34
N THR A 85 -0.42 -8.92 12.84
CA THR A 85 0.55 -10.02 12.70
C THR A 85 0.89 -10.30 11.24
N THR A 86 -0.08 -10.21 10.34
CA THR A 86 0.13 -10.35 8.89
C THR A 86 1.12 -9.31 8.38
N THR A 87 0.91 -8.04 8.72
CA THR A 87 1.78 -6.93 8.34
C THR A 87 3.17 -7.06 8.97
N TYR A 88 3.24 -7.44 10.24
CA TYR A 88 4.50 -7.67 10.94
C TYR A 88 5.36 -8.74 10.23
N ASN A 89 4.74 -9.86 9.83
CA ASN A 89 5.46 -10.92 9.13
C ASN A 89 6.03 -10.42 7.79
N ILE A 90 5.27 -9.60 7.05
CA ILE A 90 5.77 -8.97 5.81
C ILE A 90 6.98 -8.09 6.13
N ILE A 91 6.86 -7.19 7.11
CA ILE A 91 7.93 -6.23 7.48
C ILE A 91 9.20 -6.98 7.92
N ARG A 92 9.05 -7.99 8.77
CA ARG A 92 10.17 -8.79 9.29
C ARG A 92 11.01 -9.42 8.18
N ASP A 93 10.36 -9.82 7.09
CA ASP A 93 11.01 -10.52 6.00
C ASP A 93 11.58 -9.55 4.93
N ILE A 94 11.43 -8.23 5.12
CA ILE A 94 12.08 -7.21 4.28
C ILE A 94 13.59 -7.21 4.54
N LYS A 95 14.35 -7.71 3.57
CA LYS A 95 15.83 -7.79 3.62
C LYS A 95 16.54 -6.52 3.14
N GLN A 96 15.81 -5.58 2.57
CA GLN A 96 16.37 -4.34 2.05
C GLN A 96 16.53 -3.34 3.18
N ASP A 97 17.61 -2.57 3.16
CA ASP A 97 17.81 -1.46 4.07
C ASP A 97 16.64 -0.47 3.90
N VAL A 98 15.72 -0.41 4.87
CA VAL A 98 14.60 0.54 4.92
C VAL A 98 15.13 1.96 5.26
N GLN A 99 16.37 2.28 4.86
CA GLN A 99 17.04 3.54 5.13
C GLN A 99 16.48 4.70 4.29
N ALA A 100 15.69 4.41 3.26
CA ALA A 100 14.91 5.45 2.59
C ALA A 100 13.87 5.99 3.59
N LYS A 101 13.97 7.29 3.93
CA LYS A 101 12.93 8.01 4.69
C LYS A 101 11.63 7.99 3.88
N THR A 102 10.83 6.94 4.03
CA THR A 102 9.51 6.84 3.40
C THR A 102 8.53 7.71 4.16
N VAL A 103 7.85 8.61 3.46
CA VAL A 103 6.79 9.44 4.02
C VAL A 103 5.44 8.76 3.78
N LEU A 104 4.67 8.56 4.86
CA LEU A 104 3.32 8.02 4.78
C LEU A 104 2.29 9.15 4.80
N LEU A 105 1.45 9.23 3.76
CA LEU A 105 0.51 10.32 3.54
C LEU A 105 -0.93 9.80 3.46
N TRP A 106 -1.84 10.48 4.17
CA TRP A 106 -3.26 10.19 4.09
C TRP A 106 -3.93 10.95 2.94
N THR A 107 -4.76 10.27 2.15
CA THR A 107 -5.63 10.89 1.14
C THR A 107 -7.05 10.32 1.20
N PRO A 108 -8.10 11.08 0.85
CA PRO A 108 -9.44 10.51 0.71
C PRO A 108 -9.52 9.40 -0.36
N ALA A 109 -10.50 8.49 -0.25
CA ALA A 109 -10.81 7.45 -1.24
C ALA A 109 -10.95 8.04 -2.66
N ASP A 110 -11.86 9.01 -2.79
CA ASP A 110 -12.29 9.59 -4.07
C ASP A 110 -11.67 10.96 -4.35
N SER A 111 -10.39 11.15 -4.02
CA SER A 111 -9.75 12.48 -4.10
C SER A 111 -9.38 12.94 -5.53
N GLY A 112 -9.76 12.20 -6.58
CA GLY A 112 -9.40 12.53 -7.96
C GLY A 112 -7.89 12.51 -8.22
N ILE A 113 -7.13 11.69 -7.49
CA ILE A 113 -5.68 11.57 -7.66
C ILE A 113 -5.44 10.56 -8.79
N PRO A 114 -4.85 10.95 -9.93
CA PRO A 114 -4.77 10.08 -11.11
C PRO A 114 -4.09 8.73 -10.83
N GLY A 115 -3.02 8.72 -10.03
CA GLY A 115 -2.32 7.48 -9.66
C GLY A 115 -3.14 6.55 -8.77
N LYS A 116 -4.17 7.06 -8.10
CA LYS A 116 -5.08 6.28 -7.27
C LYS A 116 -6.26 5.71 -8.07
N GLU A 117 -6.79 6.49 -9.01
CA GLU A 117 -7.84 6.02 -9.93
C GLU A 117 -7.35 4.82 -10.74
N VAL A 118 -6.14 4.90 -11.27
CA VAL A 118 -5.52 3.77 -12.00
C VAL A 118 -5.33 2.56 -11.07
N ALA A 119 -5.09 2.76 -9.77
CA ALA A 119 -4.89 1.65 -8.82
C ALA A 119 -6.20 0.91 -8.62
N HIS A 120 -7.29 1.67 -8.58
CA HIS A 120 -8.65 1.19 -8.43
C HIS A 120 -9.17 0.44 -9.64
N GLU A 121 -8.82 0.88 -10.85
CA GLU A 121 -9.15 0.15 -12.07
C GLU A 121 -8.37 -1.17 -12.20
N ALA A 122 -7.21 -1.29 -11.55
CA ALA A 122 -6.32 -2.44 -11.68
C ALA A 122 -6.55 -3.56 -10.65
N SER A 123 -7.30 -3.30 -9.58
CA SER A 123 -7.56 -4.26 -8.47
C SER A 123 -8.90 -4.98 -8.61
#